data_AF-L2GSV1-F1
#
_entry.id   AF-L2GSV1-F1
#
_cell.length_a   1.000
_cell.length_b   1.000
_cell.length_c   1.000
_cell.angle_alpha   90.00
_cell.angle_beta   90.00
_cell.angle_gamma   90.00
#
_symmetry.space_group_name_H-M   'P 1'
#
loop_
_entity.id
_entity.type
_entity.pdbx_description
1 polymer ?
#
loop_
_entity_poly.entity_id
_entity_poly.type
_entity_poly.pdbx_seq_one_letter_code
_entity_poly.pdbx_strand_id
1 'polypeptide(L)'
;MVMINIILLFSLVYLRQVFMDIAYFDPVQSQEITKKVVIELFDKDVPVTCANFYSFIKGCKVGGKDFSYKNNIFHRIIDGFMIQGGDVLNGNGTGSISSYGGRFDDENFKYRHYQPGMLSMANSGKNTNGSQFFITTAVTSWLDEKHVVFGQIIKDTLQYVIDISKVPTDEYDRPINSVVIKECGDYVEEKERKEL
;
A
#
# COMPACT_ATOMS: atom_id res chain seq x y z
N MET A 1 -18.36 46.33 -10.01
CA MET A 1 -18.61 46.13 -8.57
C MET A 1 -18.95 44.67 -8.37
N VAL A 2 -17.97 43.93 -7.82
CA VAL A 2 -17.95 42.53 -7.37
C VAL A 2 -18.34 41.43 -8.37
N MET A 3 -17.34 40.94 -9.10
CA MET A 3 -17.22 39.52 -9.46
C MET A 3 -17.22 38.71 -8.15
N ILE A 4 -18.37 38.20 -7.75
CA ILE A 4 -18.42 37.20 -6.69
C ILE A 4 -17.93 35.91 -7.32
N ASN A 5 -16.73 35.49 -6.91
CA ASN A 5 -16.18 34.16 -7.07
C ASN A 5 -17.24 33.12 -6.71
N ILE A 6 -18.00 32.64 -7.69
CA ILE A 6 -18.63 31.33 -7.66
C ILE A 6 -17.54 30.34 -8.06
N ILE A 7 -16.45 30.33 -7.28
CA ILE A 7 -15.71 29.09 -7.05
C ILE A 7 -16.66 28.32 -6.16
N LEU A 8 -17.57 27.59 -6.82
CA LEU A 8 -18.35 26.55 -6.21
C LEU A 8 -17.40 25.76 -5.33
N LEU A 9 -17.65 25.86 -4.02
CA LEU A 9 -17.23 24.97 -2.97
C LEU A 9 -17.73 23.55 -3.33
N PHE A 10 -17.17 22.95 -4.38
CA PHE A 10 -17.13 21.51 -4.50
C PHE A 10 -16.07 21.08 -3.49
N SER A 11 -16.54 20.88 -2.26
CA SER A 11 -15.99 19.86 -1.36
C SER A 11 -16.11 18.50 -2.07
N LEU A 12 -15.38 18.31 -3.17
CA LEU A 12 -14.93 16.99 -3.57
C LEU A 12 -14.06 16.55 -2.40
N VAL A 13 -14.61 15.65 -1.59
CA VAL A 13 -13.84 14.87 -0.64
C VAL A 13 -12.82 14.11 -1.50
N TYR A 14 -11.68 14.73 -1.77
CA TYR A 14 -10.59 14.09 -2.48
C TYR A 14 -10.09 12.99 -1.55
N LEU A 15 -10.46 11.75 -1.87
CA LEU A 15 -9.84 10.58 -1.27
C LEU A 15 -8.36 10.65 -1.64
N ARG A 16 -7.47 10.59 -0.63
CA ARG A 16 -6.04 10.66 -0.90
C ARG A 16 -5.65 9.42 -1.68
N GLN A 17 -5.01 9.64 -2.82
CA GLN A 17 -4.41 8.59 -3.61
C GLN A 17 -2.89 8.73 -3.56
N VAL A 18 -2.22 7.59 -3.44
CA VAL A 18 -0.76 7.47 -3.52
C VAL A 18 -0.41 6.44 -4.57
N PHE A 19 0.85 6.41 -5.00
CA PHE A 19 1.34 5.39 -5.91
C PHE A 19 2.58 4.69 -5.38
N MET A 20 2.79 3.47 -5.90
CA MET A 20 4.04 2.73 -5.83
C MET A 20 4.38 2.24 -7.24
N ASP A 21 5.59 2.52 -7.72
CA ASP A 21 6.13 1.88 -8.92
C ASP A 21 6.76 0.55 -8.49
N ILE A 22 6.06 -0.56 -8.77
CA ILE A 22 6.47 -1.89 -8.32
C ILE A 22 7.15 -2.62 -9.47
N ALA A 23 8.37 -3.08 -9.22
CA ALA A 23 9.18 -3.83 -10.16
C ALA A 23 9.22 -5.32 -9.79
N TYR A 24 9.05 -6.20 -10.77
CA TYR A 24 9.34 -7.63 -10.64
C TYR A 24 9.97 -8.18 -11.93
N PHE A 25 10.67 -9.30 -11.83
CA PHE A 25 11.17 -10.02 -13.00
C PHE A 25 10.08 -10.92 -13.58
N ASP A 26 9.66 -10.65 -14.82
CA ASP A 26 8.71 -11.50 -15.54
C ASP A 26 9.46 -12.68 -16.17
N PRO A 27 9.20 -13.93 -15.73
CA PRO A 27 9.89 -15.10 -16.26
C PRO A 27 9.50 -15.43 -17.71
N VAL A 28 8.31 -15.01 -18.16
CA VAL A 28 7.83 -15.25 -19.54
C VAL A 28 8.55 -14.30 -20.50
N GLN A 29 8.68 -13.03 -20.11
CA GLN A 29 9.35 -12.02 -20.94
C GLN A 29 10.87 -11.95 -20.71
N SER A 30 11.37 -12.62 -19.66
CA SER A 30 12.78 -12.61 -19.25
C SER A 30 13.34 -11.19 -19.03
N GLN A 31 12.53 -10.29 -18.46
CA GLN A 31 12.92 -8.90 -18.18
C GLN A 31 12.27 -8.37 -16.90
N GLU A 32 12.86 -7.31 -16.32
CA GLU A 32 12.22 -6.55 -15.25
C GLU A 32 11.08 -5.71 -15.82
N ILE A 33 9.88 -5.87 -15.26
CA ILE A 33 8.72 -5.02 -15.55
C ILE A 33 8.50 -4.14 -14.34
N THR A 34 8.34 -2.84 -14.58
CA THR A 34 7.93 -1.87 -13.56
C THR A 34 6.64 -1.21 -14.00
N LYS A 35 5.59 -1.25 -13.17
CA LYS A 35 4.37 -0.49 -13.40
C LYS A 35 3.91 0.20 -12.13
N LYS A 36 3.15 1.28 -12.34
CA LYS A 36 2.54 2.06 -11.27
C LYS A 36 1.32 1.32 -10.71
N VAL A 37 1.28 1.17 -9.41
CA VAL A 37 0.13 0.73 -8.63
C VAL A 37 -0.41 1.93 -7.88
N VAL A 38 -1.68 2.26 -8.11
CA VAL A 38 -2.35 3.40 -7.48
C VAL A 38 -3.21 2.88 -6.35
N ILE A 39 -3.14 3.55 -5.21
CA ILE A 39 -3.76 3.15 -3.95
C ILE A 39 -4.62 4.31 -3.44
N GLU A 40 -5.88 4.02 -3.16
CA GLU A 40 -6.78 4.93 -2.43
C GLU A 40 -6.71 4.62 -0.93
N LEU A 41 -6.57 5.67 -0.11
CA LEU A 41 -6.53 5.56 1.35
C LEU A 41 -7.87 5.96 1.98
N PHE A 42 -8.30 5.21 3.00
CA PHE A 42 -9.55 5.46 3.72
C PHE A 42 -9.36 6.46 4.88
N ASP A 43 -8.74 7.62 4.57
CA ASP A 43 -8.36 8.65 5.57
C ASP A 43 -9.50 9.09 6.49
N LYS A 44 -10.74 9.07 5.99
CA LYS A 44 -11.91 9.48 6.77
C LYS A 44 -12.23 8.52 7.91
N ASP A 45 -11.95 7.23 7.70
CA ASP A 45 -12.45 6.15 8.53
C ASP A 45 -11.36 5.52 9.39
N VAL A 46 -10.10 5.55 8.92
CA VAL A 46 -8.91 5.12 9.67
C VAL A 46 -7.75 6.12 9.52
N PRO A 47 -7.93 7.40 9.92
CA PRO A 47 -6.94 8.45 9.74
C PRO A 47 -5.56 8.15 10.34
N VAL A 48 -5.49 7.47 11.49
CA VAL A 48 -4.20 7.14 12.14
C VAL A 48 -3.45 6.10 11.30
N THR A 49 -4.15 5.05 10.86
CA THR A 49 -3.57 4.00 10.03
C THR A 49 -3.12 4.55 8.66
N CYS A 50 -3.95 5.36 8.02
CA CYS A 50 -3.62 6.01 6.74
C CYS A 50 -2.45 6.98 6.89
N ALA A 51 -2.41 7.80 7.94
CA ALA A 51 -1.31 8.74 8.18
C ALA A 51 0.03 8.02 8.42
N ASN A 52 0.01 6.87 9.11
CA ASN A 52 1.20 6.02 9.29
C ASN A 52 1.75 5.54 7.95
N PHE A 53 0.91 4.89 7.12
CA PHE A 53 1.32 4.40 5.81
C PHE A 53 1.80 5.53 4.89
N TYR A 54 1.06 6.64 4.87
CA TYR A 54 1.39 7.81 4.09
C TYR A 54 2.74 8.44 4.49
N SER A 55 3.10 8.39 5.77
CA SER A 55 4.41 8.87 6.24
C SER A 55 5.57 8.11 5.58
N PHE A 56 5.43 6.79 5.42
CA PHE A 56 6.45 5.98 4.73
C PHE A 56 6.44 6.16 3.20
N ILE A 57 5.27 6.45 2.60
CA ILE A 57 5.17 6.87 1.20
C ILE A 57 5.96 8.14 0.95
N LYS A 58 5.80 9.16 1.82
CA LYS A 58 6.48 10.46 1.69
C LYS A 58 7.94 10.44 2.11
N GLY A 59 8.34 9.42 2.87
CA GLY A 59 9.59 9.41 3.62
C GLY A 59 9.40 10.14 4.96
N CYS A 60 9.79 9.49 6.04
CA CYS A 60 9.66 10.03 7.39
C CYS A 60 10.92 9.78 8.22
N LYS A 61 11.05 10.50 9.33
CA LYS A 61 12.16 10.34 10.27
C LYS A 61 11.63 9.87 11.62
N VAL A 62 12.08 8.71 12.08
CA VAL A 62 11.69 8.11 13.38
C VAL A 62 12.95 7.84 14.18
N GLY A 63 13.05 8.40 15.39
CA GLY A 63 14.24 8.24 16.24
C GLY A 63 15.55 8.71 15.58
N GLY A 64 15.48 9.76 14.75
CA GLY A 64 16.63 10.32 14.03
C GLY A 64 17.00 9.60 12.72
N LYS A 65 16.42 8.43 12.44
CA LYS A 65 16.67 7.64 11.22
C LYS A 65 15.59 7.88 10.18
N ASP A 66 15.98 7.93 8.92
CA ASP A 66 15.08 8.11 7.78
C ASP A 66 14.52 6.76 7.31
N PHE A 67 13.21 6.72 7.03
CA PHE A 67 12.49 5.54 6.57
C PHE A 67 11.57 5.89 5.40
N SER A 68 11.48 4.99 4.42
CA SER A 68 10.56 5.10 3.29
C SER A 68 10.20 3.72 2.76
N TYR A 69 9.07 3.60 2.06
CA TYR A 69 8.77 2.41 1.26
C TYR A 69 9.57 2.36 -0.05
N LYS A 70 10.15 3.47 -0.50
CA LYS A 70 11.07 3.46 -1.64
C LYS A 70 12.23 2.50 -1.37
N ASN A 71 12.52 1.66 -2.35
CA ASN A 71 13.47 0.55 -2.34
C ASN A 71 13.15 -0.58 -1.35
N ASN A 72 11.98 -0.57 -0.70
CA ASN A 72 11.55 -1.69 0.12
C ASN A 72 11.04 -2.84 -0.76
N ILE A 73 11.09 -4.07 -0.23
CA ILE A 73 10.70 -5.27 -0.99
C ILE A 73 9.39 -5.86 -0.47
N PHE A 74 8.71 -6.59 -1.34
CA PHE A 74 7.70 -7.55 -0.92
C PHE A 74 8.42 -8.84 -0.51
N HIS A 75 8.56 -9.03 0.80
CA HIS A 75 9.35 -10.13 1.37
C HIS A 75 8.56 -11.43 1.47
N ARG A 76 7.24 -11.39 1.25
CA ARG A 76 6.37 -12.57 1.30
C ARG A 76 5.24 -12.44 0.28
N ILE A 77 5.08 -13.42 -0.61
CA ILE A 77 4.06 -13.44 -1.66
C ILE A 77 3.42 -14.83 -1.68
N ILE A 78 2.09 -14.88 -1.67
CA ILE A 78 1.35 -16.14 -1.74
C ILE A 78 0.25 -15.99 -2.79
N ASP A 79 0.34 -16.78 -3.86
CA ASP A 79 -0.65 -16.75 -4.93
C ASP A 79 -2.05 -17.11 -4.41
N GLY A 80 -3.06 -16.40 -4.92
CA GLY A 80 -4.44 -16.53 -4.45
C GLY A 80 -4.67 -16.10 -2.99
N PHE A 81 -3.72 -15.38 -2.38
CA PHE A 81 -3.87 -14.86 -1.03
C PHE A 81 -3.50 -13.38 -0.94
N MET A 82 -2.21 -13.04 -0.95
CA MET A 82 -1.72 -11.67 -0.75
C MET A 82 -0.27 -11.47 -1.16
N ILE A 83 0.13 -10.21 -1.33
CA ILE A 83 1.53 -9.77 -1.36
C ILE A 83 1.82 -8.89 -0.14
N GLN A 84 2.89 -9.17 0.60
CA GLN A 84 3.25 -8.49 1.85
C GLN A 84 4.62 -7.83 1.75
N GLY A 85 4.69 -6.57 2.20
CA GLY A 85 5.87 -5.74 2.18
C GLY A 85 5.92 -4.77 3.36
N GLY A 86 6.77 -3.75 3.26
CA GLY A 86 6.82 -2.65 4.24
C GLY A 86 7.65 -2.96 5.50
N ASP A 87 8.54 -3.96 5.46
CA ASP A 87 9.56 -4.11 6.50
C ASP A 87 10.70 -3.12 6.23
N VAL A 88 10.54 -1.90 6.75
CA VAL A 88 11.50 -0.80 6.59
C VAL A 88 12.73 -0.91 7.49
N LEU A 89 12.79 -1.89 8.39
CA LEU A 89 13.92 -2.08 9.30
C LEU A 89 14.89 -3.14 8.78
N ASN A 90 14.36 -4.32 8.46
CA ASN A 90 15.15 -5.52 8.18
C ASN A 90 14.95 -6.05 6.76
N GLY A 91 13.87 -5.64 6.08
CA GLY A 91 13.55 -6.07 4.71
C GLY A 91 13.26 -7.56 4.55
N ASN A 92 12.97 -8.29 5.63
CA ASN A 92 12.80 -9.75 5.61
C ASN A 92 11.54 -10.23 6.35
N GLY A 93 10.69 -9.31 6.80
CA GLY A 93 9.44 -9.59 7.50
C GLY A 93 9.57 -9.63 9.03
N THR A 94 10.79 -9.57 9.58
CA THR A 94 11.01 -9.58 11.04
C THR A 94 10.96 -8.19 11.67
N GLY A 95 11.18 -7.15 10.86
CA GLY A 95 11.22 -5.78 11.32
C GLY A 95 9.91 -5.04 11.08
N SER A 96 9.49 -4.21 12.04
CA SER A 96 8.42 -3.25 11.79
C SER A 96 8.39 -2.17 12.88
N ILE A 97 8.13 -0.94 12.43
CA ILE A 97 8.05 0.28 13.25
C ILE A 97 6.97 1.19 12.66
N SER A 98 6.23 1.92 13.48
CA SER A 98 5.29 2.94 13.00
C SER A 98 5.98 4.29 12.80
N SER A 99 5.37 5.19 12.02
CA SER A 99 5.84 6.57 11.91
C SER A 99 5.73 7.36 13.23
N TYR A 100 4.95 6.84 14.18
CA TYR A 100 4.79 7.37 15.54
C TYR A 100 5.88 6.89 16.50
N GLY A 101 6.72 5.93 16.08
CA GLY A 101 7.64 5.21 16.95
C GLY A 101 6.99 3.98 17.57
N GLY A 102 7.72 2.86 17.59
CA GLY A 102 7.23 1.60 18.14
C GLY A 102 6.08 0.99 17.33
N ARG A 103 5.02 0.55 18.01
CA ARG A 103 3.80 -0.02 17.42
C ARG A 103 2.58 0.85 17.76
N PHE A 104 1.49 0.67 17.04
CA PHE A 104 0.21 1.34 17.33
C PHE A 104 -0.98 0.38 17.29
N ASP A 105 -2.06 0.80 17.93
CA ASP A 105 -3.27 0.01 18.15
C ASP A 105 -4.07 -0.23 16.86
N ASP A 106 -4.95 -1.23 16.87
CA ASP A 106 -5.93 -1.43 15.80
C ASP A 106 -6.99 -0.32 15.87
N GLU A 107 -7.08 0.50 14.82
CA GLU A 107 -7.95 1.70 14.84
C GLU A 107 -9.44 1.35 14.79
N ASN A 108 -9.85 0.52 13.83
CA ASN A 108 -11.15 -0.15 13.79
C ASN A 108 -11.16 -1.26 12.71
N PHE A 109 -12.26 -2.03 12.67
CA PHE A 109 -12.47 -3.10 11.69
C PHE A 109 -13.71 -2.86 10.82
N LYS A 110 -13.96 -1.59 10.45
CA LYS A 110 -15.12 -1.20 9.64
C LYS A 110 -15.15 -1.87 8.27
N TYR A 111 -13.98 -2.00 7.64
CA TYR A 111 -13.82 -2.59 6.33
C TYR A 111 -13.41 -4.05 6.42
N ARG A 112 -13.92 -4.85 5.49
CA ARG A 112 -13.68 -6.29 5.38
C ARG A 112 -12.74 -6.60 4.22
N HIS A 113 -12.14 -7.78 4.23
CA HIS A 113 -11.30 -8.27 3.15
C HIS A 113 -12.15 -9.01 2.09
N TYR A 114 -13.12 -8.28 1.50
CA TYR A 114 -14.20 -8.86 0.71
C TYR A 114 -13.92 -9.02 -0.79
N GLN A 115 -12.78 -8.51 -1.28
CA GLN A 115 -12.37 -8.58 -2.68
C GLN A 115 -10.84 -8.52 -2.80
N PRO A 116 -10.25 -8.91 -3.95
CA PRO A 116 -8.86 -8.59 -4.26
C PRO A 116 -8.61 -7.07 -4.26
N GLY A 117 -7.40 -6.67 -3.90
CA GLY A 117 -6.98 -5.28 -3.90
C GLY A 117 -7.22 -4.52 -2.60
N MET A 118 -7.72 -5.15 -1.54
CA MET A 118 -7.77 -4.51 -0.22
C MET A 118 -6.36 -4.36 0.36
N LEU A 119 -6.02 -3.14 0.79
CA LEU A 119 -4.78 -2.81 1.48
C LEU A 119 -5.01 -2.86 2.99
N SER A 120 -4.17 -3.61 3.71
CA SER A 120 -4.39 -3.92 5.12
C SER A 120 -3.09 -4.03 5.91
N MET A 121 -3.13 -3.71 7.20
CA MET A 121 -1.96 -3.71 8.07
C MET A 121 -1.56 -5.15 8.44
N ALA A 122 -0.28 -5.48 8.25
CA ALA A 122 0.29 -6.66 8.88
C ALA A 122 0.62 -6.36 10.35
N ASN A 123 0.39 -7.35 11.22
CA ASN A 123 0.66 -7.24 12.65
C ASN A 123 1.13 -8.60 13.21
N SER A 124 1.59 -8.59 14.46
CA SER A 124 2.02 -9.79 15.20
C SER A 124 1.06 -10.10 16.35
N GLY A 125 -0.23 -9.83 16.13
CA GLY A 125 -1.28 -9.87 17.15
C GLY A 125 -1.97 -8.52 17.33
N LYS A 126 -3.03 -8.53 18.13
CA LYS A 126 -3.86 -7.34 18.42
C LYS A 126 -2.98 -6.15 18.83
N ASN A 127 -3.28 -4.98 18.28
CA ASN A 127 -2.62 -3.71 18.62
C ASN A 127 -1.10 -3.69 18.40
N THR A 128 -0.61 -4.34 17.35
CA THR A 128 0.84 -4.36 17.03
C THR A 128 1.17 -3.85 15.62
N ASN A 129 0.35 -2.92 15.11
CA ASN A 129 0.55 -2.32 13.80
C ASN A 129 1.88 -1.54 13.76
N GLY A 130 2.55 -1.57 12.62
CA GLY A 130 3.81 -0.86 12.39
C GLY A 130 3.90 -0.37 10.95
N SER A 131 4.96 -0.71 10.25
CA SER A 131 5.18 -0.33 8.83
C SER A 131 4.73 -1.40 7.84
N GLN A 132 4.58 -2.65 8.26
CA GLN A 132 4.29 -3.74 7.32
C GLN A 132 2.82 -3.73 6.90
N PHE A 133 2.59 -4.03 5.62
CA PHE A 133 1.27 -4.08 5.02
C PHE A 133 1.18 -5.25 4.06
N PHE A 134 -0.04 -5.63 3.71
CA PHE A 134 -0.30 -6.56 2.62
C PHE A 134 -1.41 -6.05 1.71
N ILE A 135 -1.36 -6.48 0.45
CA ILE A 135 -2.40 -6.27 -0.53
C ILE A 135 -2.99 -7.63 -0.89
N THR A 136 -4.29 -7.78 -0.69
CA THR A 136 -5.00 -9.03 -0.99
C THR A 136 -5.08 -9.28 -2.50
N THR A 137 -4.97 -10.54 -2.92
CA THR A 137 -5.21 -10.96 -4.32
C THR A 137 -6.40 -11.91 -4.47
N ALA A 138 -7.05 -12.24 -3.35
CA ALA A 138 -8.30 -12.97 -3.26
C ALA A 138 -9.17 -12.43 -2.10
N VAL A 139 -10.39 -12.96 -1.97
CA VAL A 139 -11.22 -12.73 -0.77
C VAL A 139 -10.58 -13.43 0.42
N THR A 140 -10.34 -12.70 1.52
CA THR A 140 -9.60 -13.21 2.69
C THR A 140 -10.35 -12.95 3.99
N SER A 141 -11.64 -13.29 4.01
CA SER A 141 -12.56 -13.01 5.14
C SER A 141 -12.11 -13.56 6.51
N TRP A 142 -11.21 -14.54 6.56
CA TRP A 142 -10.63 -15.04 7.82
C TRP A 142 -9.67 -14.05 8.51
N LEU A 143 -9.29 -12.97 7.82
CA LEU A 143 -8.50 -11.84 8.33
C LEU A 143 -9.36 -10.70 8.88
N ASP A 144 -10.68 -10.74 8.65
CA ASP A 144 -11.61 -9.75 9.21
C ASP A 144 -11.45 -9.68 10.73
N GLU A 145 -11.55 -8.47 11.29
CA GLU A 145 -11.40 -8.19 12.73
C GLU A 145 -10.02 -8.50 13.34
N LYS A 146 -9.03 -8.87 12.50
CA LYS A 146 -7.65 -9.14 12.93
C LYS A 146 -6.65 -8.17 12.31
N HIS A 147 -6.94 -7.67 11.12
CA HIS A 147 -6.09 -6.75 10.36
C HIS A 147 -6.90 -5.54 9.93
N VAL A 148 -6.38 -4.34 10.21
CA VAL A 148 -7.03 -3.08 9.85
C VAL A 148 -6.89 -2.86 8.35
N VAL A 149 -8.01 -2.90 7.62
CA VAL A 149 -8.08 -2.49 6.22
C VAL A 149 -8.15 -0.97 6.15
N PHE A 150 -7.23 -0.37 5.40
CA PHE A 150 -7.05 1.09 5.37
C PHE A 150 -6.94 1.70 3.96
N GLY A 151 -7.16 0.89 2.93
CA GLY A 151 -7.23 1.38 1.57
C GLY A 151 -7.56 0.29 0.58
N GLN A 152 -7.51 0.64 -0.70
CA GLN A 152 -7.72 -0.28 -1.81
C GLN A 152 -6.88 0.11 -3.03
N ILE A 153 -6.50 -0.87 -3.83
CA ILE A 153 -5.87 -0.66 -5.13
C ILE A 153 -6.91 -0.16 -6.11
N ILE A 154 -6.58 0.88 -6.88
CA ILE A 154 -7.43 1.35 -7.97
C ILE A 154 -7.51 0.28 -9.05
N LYS A 155 -8.75 0.01 -9.48
CA LYS A 155 -9.11 -1.11 -10.37
C LYS A 155 -8.20 -1.28 -11.58
N ASP A 156 -7.82 -0.18 -12.21
CA ASP A 156 -7.01 -0.19 -13.44
C ASP A 156 -5.57 -0.67 -13.21
N THR A 157 -5.09 -0.62 -11.97
CA THR A 157 -3.76 -1.12 -11.59
C THR A 157 -3.80 -2.44 -10.82
N LEU A 158 -4.98 -2.95 -10.47
CA LEU A 158 -5.15 -4.17 -9.68
C LEU A 158 -4.64 -5.42 -10.40
N GLN A 159 -4.85 -5.53 -11.72
CA GLN A 159 -4.39 -6.70 -12.47
C GLN A 159 -2.89 -6.92 -12.33
N TYR A 160 -2.12 -5.83 -12.27
CA TYR A 160 -0.67 -5.91 -12.11
C TYR A 160 -0.26 -6.51 -10.75
N VAL A 161 -0.99 -6.19 -9.68
CA VAL A 161 -0.77 -6.79 -8.35
C VAL A 161 -1.11 -8.29 -8.36
N ILE A 162 -2.17 -8.69 -9.07
CA ILE A 162 -2.55 -10.10 -9.23
C ILE A 162 -1.49 -10.86 -10.04
N ASP A 163 -0.88 -10.24 -11.04
CA ASP A 163 0.20 -10.86 -11.81
C ASP A 163 1.46 -11.03 -10.96
N ILE A 164 1.77 -10.05 -10.11
CA ILE A 164 2.87 -10.14 -9.13
C ILE A 164 2.64 -11.28 -8.13
N SER A 165 1.42 -11.61 -7.72
CA SER A 165 1.22 -12.72 -6.76
C SER A 165 1.58 -14.09 -7.31
N LYS A 166 1.76 -14.23 -8.63
CA LYS A 166 2.09 -15.48 -9.31
C LYS A 166 3.59 -15.67 -9.55
N VAL A 167 4.42 -14.74 -9.08
CA VAL A 167 5.88 -14.89 -9.23
C VAL A 167 6.36 -16.13 -8.46
N PRO A 168 7.40 -16.83 -8.96
CA PRO A 168 7.97 -17.96 -8.23
C PRO A 168 8.49 -17.55 -6.84
N THR A 169 8.14 -18.34 -5.83
CA THR A 169 8.60 -18.18 -4.44
C THR A 169 9.37 -19.40 -3.95
N ASP A 170 10.16 -19.22 -2.90
CA ASP A 170 10.80 -20.31 -2.16
C ASP A 170 9.84 -20.98 -1.15
N GLU A 171 10.38 -21.90 -0.34
CA GLU A 171 9.62 -22.63 0.69
C GLU A 171 9.09 -21.75 1.85
N TYR A 172 9.56 -20.50 1.96
CA TYR A 172 9.14 -19.53 2.97
C TYR A 172 8.25 -18.42 2.37
N ASP A 173 7.68 -18.66 1.19
CA ASP A 173 6.86 -17.71 0.43
C ASP A 173 7.64 -16.46 -0.02
N ARG A 174 8.99 -16.48 -0.01
CA ARG A 174 9.81 -15.35 -0.44
C ARG A 174 9.99 -15.39 -1.96
N PRO A 175 9.79 -14.29 -2.69
CA PRO A 175 10.04 -14.25 -4.13
C PRO A 175 11.48 -14.63 -4.48
N ILE A 176 11.66 -15.55 -5.44
CA ILE A 176 12.98 -15.97 -5.93
C ILE A 176 13.73 -14.77 -6.53
N ASN A 177 13.02 -14.01 -7.37
CA ASN A 177 13.47 -12.70 -7.84
C ASN A 177 12.77 -11.63 -7.01
N SER A 178 13.54 -10.65 -6.51
CA SER A 178 12.99 -9.62 -5.63
C SER A 178 11.92 -8.78 -6.33
N VAL A 179 10.80 -8.57 -5.64
CA VAL A 179 9.76 -7.62 -6.02
C VAL A 179 9.95 -6.35 -5.20
N VAL A 180 10.20 -5.21 -5.86
CA VAL A 180 10.72 -4.00 -5.22
C VAL A 180 9.83 -2.80 -5.52
N ILE A 181 9.59 -1.96 -4.52
CA ILE A 181 8.98 -0.64 -4.70
C ILE A 181 10.09 0.32 -5.14
N LYS A 182 10.21 0.61 -6.44
CA LYS A 182 11.28 1.47 -6.98
C LYS A 182 11.08 2.93 -6.61
N GLU A 183 9.84 3.39 -6.66
CA GLU A 183 9.44 4.75 -6.30
C GLU A 183 8.06 4.71 -5.64
N CYS A 184 7.75 5.71 -4.80
CA CYS A 184 6.43 5.91 -4.24
C CYS A 184 6.19 7.39 -3.94
N GLY A 185 4.93 7.83 -3.95
CA GLY A 185 4.60 9.23 -3.69
C GLY A 185 3.12 9.54 -3.80
N ASP A 186 2.81 10.84 -3.82
CA ASP A 186 1.46 11.33 -4.07
C ASP A 186 1.03 10.98 -5.48
N TYR A 187 -0.21 10.52 -5.63
CA TYR A 187 -0.81 10.35 -6.95
C TYR A 187 -1.73 11.53 -7.24
N VAL A 188 -1.42 12.25 -8.31
CA VAL A 188 -2.29 13.29 -8.86
C VAL A 188 -2.71 12.81 -10.25
N GLU A 189 -4.00 12.59 -10.42
CA GLU A 189 -4.55 12.25 -11.73
C GLU A 189 -4.32 13.43 -12.68
N GLU A 190 -3.52 13.23 -13.72
CA GLU A 190 -3.38 14.21 -14.80
C GLU A 190 -4.72 14.23 -15.56
N LYS A 191 -5.58 15.21 -15.27
CA LYS A 191 -6.74 15.47 -16.11
C LYS A 191 -6.22 15.80 -17.51
N GLU A 192 -6.50 14.94 -18.48
CA GLU A 192 -6.23 15.20 -19.89
C GLU A 192 -6.67 16.63 -20.21
N ARG A 193 -5.69 17.49 -20.50
CA ARG A 193 -5.96 18.82 -21.02
C ARG A 193 -6.39 18.64 -22.48
N LYS A 194 -7.65 18.21 -22.68
CA LYS A 194 -8.34 18.34 -23.97
C LYS A 194 -8.62 19.82 -24.16
N GLU A 195 -7.59 20.56 -24.58
CA GLU A 195 -7.77 21.88 -25.15
C GLU A 195 -8.62 21.71 -26.43
N LEU A 196 -9.76 22.40 -26.43
CA LEU A 196 -10.70 22.54 -27.53
C LEU A 196 -10.06 23.31 -28.70
#